data_AF-A0A9D8U0W4-F1
#
_entry.id   AF-A0A9D8U0W4-F1
#
_cell.length_a   1.000
_cell.length_b   1.000
_cell.length_c   1.000
_cell.angle_alpha   90.00
_cell.angle_beta   90.00
_cell.angle_gamma   90.00
#
_symmetry.space_group_name_H-M   'P 1'
#
loop_
_entity.id
_entity.type
_entity.pdbx_description
1 polymer ?
#
loop_
_entity_poly.entity_id
_entity_poly.type
_entity_poly.pdbx_seq_one_letter_code
_entity_poly.pdbx_strand_id
1 'polypeptide(L)'
;MGPELVKFLNYWRSLGGGTQVPARNRLDLRQLASTLRWMFILEMASDGTLKFRLAGSALEEAFGVAMTDRPYSDIFSFREDQDLAEEVYAVSVVRGCGLLRLGFMSFEENQHQPLEVLALPFADARVMGGIVMVAVVQPFAFENIANQDTRDLVSMGVDDIYLIPSPHVVTPLQLPDRLRSAMTAGTINIRAIDSEGLSELSQANTISRLGEIPSVSLEQAAAQQLDVPN
;
A
#
# COMPACT_ATOMS: atom_id res chain seq x y z
N MET A 1 -12.43 2.39 1.74
CA MET A 1 -11.81 1.34 2.56
C MET A 1 -12.86 0.35 2.98
N GLY A 2 -12.81 -0.86 2.43
CA GLY A 2 -13.67 -1.95 2.86
C GLY A 2 -13.24 -2.60 4.17
N PRO A 3 -14.10 -3.45 4.74
CA PRO A 3 -13.95 -3.96 6.12
C PRO A 3 -12.69 -4.79 6.34
N GLU A 4 -12.15 -5.41 5.31
CA GLU A 4 -10.95 -6.23 5.32
C GLU A 4 -9.69 -5.39 5.52
N LEU A 5 -9.61 -4.23 4.86
CA LEU A 5 -8.53 -3.27 5.05
C LEU A 5 -8.62 -2.62 6.43
N VAL A 6 -9.83 -2.28 6.90
CA VAL A 6 -10.07 -1.78 8.27
C VAL A 6 -9.61 -2.79 9.32
N LYS A 7 -9.98 -4.07 9.13
CA LYS A 7 -9.55 -5.16 10.00
C LYS A 7 -8.02 -5.28 10.03
N PHE A 8 -7.36 -5.19 8.88
CA PHE A 8 -5.90 -5.25 8.81
C PHE A 8 -5.23 -4.04 9.47
N LEU A 9 -5.75 -2.83 9.25
CA LEU A 9 -5.28 -1.62 9.91
C LEU A 9 -5.39 -1.73 11.44
N ASN A 10 -6.56 -2.11 11.94
CA ASN A 10 -6.81 -2.26 13.37
C ASN A 10 -5.92 -3.33 14.00
N TYR A 11 -5.71 -4.44 13.30
CA TYR A 11 -4.78 -5.46 13.71
C TYR A 11 -3.35 -4.91 13.82
N TRP A 12 -2.85 -4.23 12.79
CA TRP A 12 -1.50 -3.64 12.82
C TRP A 12 -1.33 -2.58 13.92
N ARG A 13 -2.35 -1.74 14.15
CA ARG A 13 -2.38 -0.77 15.27
C ARG A 13 -2.33 -1.45 16.63
N SER A 14 -3.02 -2.58 16.80
CA SER A 14 -2.98 -3.36 18.05
C SER A 14 -1.58 -3.90 18.39
N LEU A 15 -0.68 -3.97 17.39
CA LEU A 15 0.72 -4.37 17.56
C LEU A 15 1.67 -3.18 17.84
N GLY A 16 1.14 -1.95 17.90
CA GLY A 16 1.89 -0.71 18.10
C GLY A 16 2.09 0.13 16.83
N GLY A 17 1.50 -0.29 15.71
CA GLY A 17 1.54 0.47 14.46
C GLY A 17 0.98 1.89 14.63
N GLY A 18 1.66 2.88 14.04
CA GLY A 18 1.37 4.30 14.21
C GLY A 18 2.27 4.98 15.25
N THR A 19 2.71 4.23 16.27
CA THR A 19 3.70 4.70 17.26
C THR A 19 5.09 4.11 17.00
N GLN A 20 5.15 2.92 16.39
CA GLN A 20 6.39 2.26 15.99
C GLN A 20 6.08 1.26 14.87
N VAL A 21 7.09 0.83 14.12
CA VAL A 21 6.94 -0.29 13.18
C VAL A 21 6.84 -1.61 13.96
N PRO A 22 5.74 -2.36 13.89
CA PRO A 22 5.61 -3.63 14.62
C PRO A 22 6.61 -4.68 14.13
N ALA A 23 7.12 -5.52 15.04
CA ALA A 23 7.98 -6.62 14.64
C ALA A 23 7.20 -7.70 13.87
N ARG A 24 7.78 -8.21 12.78
CA ARG A 24 7.18 -9.26 11.93
C ARG A 24 6.87 -10.54 12.71
N ASN A 25 7.65 -10.87 13.75
CA ASN A 25 7.36 -12.06 14.57
C ASN A 25 6.09 -11.93 15.43
N ARG A 26 5.51 -10.73 15.56
CA ARG A 26 4.21 -10.50 16.20
C ARG A 26 3.03 -10.65 15.23
N LEU A 27 3.31 -10.74 13.92
CA LEU A 27 2.30 -10.99 12.89
C LEU A 27 1.80 -12.42 13.00
N ASP A 28 0.50 -12.56 13.28
CA ASP A 28 -0.24 -13.80 13.32
C ASP A 28 -1.27 -13.80 12.18
N LEU A 29 -0.87 -14.38 11.06
CA LEU A 29 -1.68 -14.46 9.84
C LEU A 29 -3.04 -15.15 10.05
N ARG A 30 -3.20 -15.97 11.11
CA ARG A 30 -4.47 -16.64 11.42
C ARG A 30 -5.57 -15.64 11.76
N GLN A 31 -5.22 -14.48 12.31
CA GLN A 31 -6.19 -13.41 12.61
C GLN A 31 -6.72 -12.74 11.32
N LEU A 32 -5.97 -12.87 10.23
CA LEU A 32 -6.26 -12.29 8.92
C LEU A 32 -6.70 -13.34 7.90
N ALA A 33 -7.10 -14.54 8.33
CA ALA A 33 -7.40 -15.68 7.46
C ALA A 33 -8.35 -15.33 6.29
N SER A 34 -9.37 -14.51 6.54
CA SER A 34 -10.36 -14.08 5.54
C SER A 34 -9.78 -13.20 4.42
N THR A 35 -8.64 -12.54 4.66
CA THR A 35 -8.01 -11.62 3.71
C THR A 35 -6.78 -12.21 3.04
N LEU A 36 -6.23 -13.32 3.56
CA LEU A 36 -4.95 -13.90 3.09
C LEU A 36 -4.91 -14.16 1.58
N ARG A 37 -6.03 -14.58 0.98
CA ARG A 37 -6.09 -14.85 -0.47
C ARG A 37 -5.86 -13.61 -1.34
N TRP A 38 -6.07 -12.41 -0.78
CA TRP A 38 -5.89 -11.11 -1.41
C TRP A 38 -4.70 -10.33 -0.83
N MET A 39 -3.84 -10.98 -0.06
CA MET A 39 -2.69 -10.35 0.56
C MET A 39 -1.40 -10.67 -0.19
N PHE A 40 -0.44 -9.76 -0.11
CA PHE A 40 0.93 -10.04 -0.54
C PHE A 40 1.94 -9.49 0.46
N ILE A 41 3.16 -10.01 0.40
CA ILE A 41 4.30 -9.55 1.20
C ILE A 41 5.40 -9.12 0.24
N LEU A 42 5.81 -7.86 0.32
CA LEU A 42 7.00 -7.36 -0.35
C LEU A 42 8.17 -7.26 0.61
N GLU A 43 9.35 -7.56 0.06
CA GLU A 43 10.65 -7.43 0.71
C GLU A 43 11.58 -6.64 -0.20
N MET A 44 12.34 -5.71 0.36
CA MET A 44 13.37 -5.00 -0.38
C MET A 44 14.65 -5.84 -0.43
N ALA A 45 15.08 -6.17 -1.64
CA ALA A 45 16.35 -6.82 -1.91
C ALA A 45 17.53 -5.85 -1.74
N SER A 46 18.76 -6.39 -1.71
CA SER A 46 19.98 -5.60 -1.51
C SER A 46 20.25 -4.56 -2.60
N ASP A 47 19.70 -4.75 -3.79
CA ASP A 47 19.76 -3.82 -4.93
C ASP A 47 18.64 -2.76 -4.91
N GLY A 48 17.79 -2.78 -3.88
CA GLY A 48 16.66 -1.85 -3.73
C GLY A 48 15.37 -2.32 -4.41
N THR A 49 15.39 -3.41 -5.17
CA THR A 49 14.20 -3.95 -5.84
C THR A 49 13.22 -4.54 -4.83
N LEU A 50 11.92 -4.27 -5.01
CA LEU A 50 10.88 -4.92 -4.20
C LEU A 50 10.51 -6.26 -4.80
N LYS A 51 10.56 -7.32 -4.00
CA LYS A 51 10.22 -8.69 -4.42
C LYS A 51 9.07 -9.23 -3.61
N PHE A 52 8.17 -9.95 -4.27
CA PHE A 52 7.15 -10.75 -3.61
C PHE A 52 7.78 -11.91 -2.84
N ARG A 53 7.53 -11.99 -1.54
CA ARG A 53 7.88 -13.16 -0.72
C ARG A 53 6.72 -14.11 -0.54
N LEU A 54 5.52 -13.58 -0.67
CA LEU A 54 4.28 -14.31 -0.62
C LEU A 54 3.22 -13.51 -1.39
N ALA A 55 2.36 -14.22 -2.10
CA ALA A 55 1.13 -13.68 -2.64
C ALA A 55 -0.01 -14.67 -2.35
N GLY A 56 -1.18 -14.12 -2.04
CA GLY A 56 -2.39 -14.89 -1.88
C GLY A 56 -2.85 -15.48 -3.21
N SER A 57 -3.45 -16.66 -3.15
CA SER A 57 -3.82 -17.42 -4.35
C SER A 57 -4.78 -16.69 -5.27
N ALA A 58 -5.65 -15.81 -4.75
CA ALA A 58 -6.58 -15.06 -5.59
C ALA A 58 -5.89 -13.93 -6.37
N LEU A 59 -4.78 -13.39 -5.85
CA LEU A 59 -3.93 -12.48 -6.63
C LEU A 59 -3.24 -13.25 -7.75
N GLU A 60 -2.60 -14.38 -7.45
CA GLU A 60 -1.93 -15.18 -8.48
C GLU A 60 -2.89 -15.68 -9.57
N GLU A 61 -4.12 -16.05 -9.19
CA GLU A 61 -5.20 -16.40 -10.11
C GLU A 61 -5.64 -15.19 -10.97
N ALA A 62 -5.86 -14.03 -10.36
CA ALA A 62 -6.30 -12.83 -11.08
C ALA A 62 -5.26 -12.31 -12.09
N PHE A 63 -3.97 -12.38 -11.75
CA PHE A 63 -2.88 -11.96 -12.62
C PHE A 63 -2.34 -13.11 -13.51
N GLY A 64 -2.84 -14.33 -13.32
CA GLY A 64 -2.42 -15.52 -14.09
C GLY A 64 -0.92 -15.83 -13.97
N VAL A 65 -0.25 -15.42 -12.89
CA VAL A 65 1.20 -15.57 -12.70
C VAL A 65 1.53 -15.88 -11.25
N ALA A 66 2.44 -16.83 -11.03
CA ALA A 66 3.05 -17.04 -9.73
C ALA A 66 3.90 -15.82 -9.37
N MET A 67 3.56 -15.12 -8.28
CA MET A 67 4.22 -13.86 -7.93
C MET A 67 5.44 -14.08 -7.06
N THR A 68 5.47 -15.14 -6.25
CA THR A 68 6.55 -15.41 -5.29
C THR A 68 7.94 -15.38 -5.95
N ASP A 69 8.86 -14.69 -5.30
CA ASP A 69 10.25 -14.40 -5.70
C ASP A 69 10.43 -13.51 -6.95
N ARG A 70 9.33 -13.00 -7.53
CA ARG A 70 9.40 -12.03 -8.63
C ARG A 70 9.54 -10.59 -8.12
N PRO A 71 10.25 -9.72 -8.86
CA PRO A 71 10.16 -8.27 -8.72
C PRO A 71 8.70 -7.79 -8.83
N TYR A 72 8.36 -6.72 -8.11
CA TYR A 72 7.04 -6.11 -8.18
C TYR A 72 6.69 -5.67 -9.60
N SER A 73 7.63 -5.02 -10.28
CA SER A 73 7.50 -4.53 -11.65
C SER A 73 7.37 -5.63 -12.72
N ASP A 74 7.66 -6.90 -12.41
CA ASP A 74 7.54 -8.01 -13.36
C ASP A 74 6.09 -8.50 -13.53
N ILE A 75 5.17 -8.07 -12.67
CA ILE A 75 3.78 -8.53 -12.68
C ILE A 75 2.92 -7.74 -13.69
N PHE A 76 3.35 -6.53 -14.08
CA PHE A 76 2.51 -5.59 -14.81
C PHE A 76 3.09 -5.27 -16.19
N SER A 77 2.24 -5.29 -17.23
CA SER A 77 2.65 -4.95 -18.59
C SER A 77 2.79 -3.43 -18.82
N PHE A 78 2.04 -2.60 -18.10
CA PHE A 78 2.17 -1.12 -18.14
C PHE A 78 3.06 -0.61 -17.01
N ARG A 79 4.23 -0.06 -17.37
CA ARG A 79 5.32 0.21 -16.41
C ARG A 79 5.25 1.57 -15.72
N GLU A 80 4.73 2.63 -16.36
CA GLU A 80 4.89 3.99 -15.82
C GLU A 80 4.21 4.24 -14.47
N ASP A 81 2.93 3.86 -14.33
CA ASP A 81 2.19 4.00 -13.06
C ASP A 81 2.66 2.98 -12.01
N GLN A 82 3.15 1.81 -12.46
CA GLN A 82 3.59 0.75 -11.57
C GLN A 82 4.97 0.99 -10.98
N ASP A 83 5.86 1.64 -11.72
CA ASP A 83 7.11 2.11 -11.16
C ASP A 83 6.85 3.18 -10.08
N LEU A 84 5.89 4.10 -10.29
CA LEU A 84 5.49 5.08 -9.27
C LEU A 84 4.96 4.36 -8.02
N ALA A 85 4.09 3.35 -8.20
CA ALA A 85 3.63 2.52 -7.09
C ALA A 85 4.77 1.80 -6.35
N GLU A 86 5.71 1.21 -7.09
CA GLU A 86 6.88 0.54 -6.52
C GLU A 86 7.74 1.51 -5.70
N GLU A 87 7.99 2.72 -6.23
CA GLU A 87 8.72 3.78 -5.52
C GLU A 87 8.01 4.19 -4.22
N VAL A 88 6.67 4.25 -4.21
CA VAL A 88 5.94 4.62 -2.98
C VAL A 88 6.01 3.49 -1.95
N TYR A 89 5.92 2.23 -2.39
CA TYR A 89 6.16 1.09 -1.51
C TYR A 89 7.60 1.09 -0.98
N ALA A 90 8.58 1.48 -1.79
CA ALA A 90 9.97 1.60 -1.35
C ALA A 90 10.12 2.71 -0.29
N VAL A 91 9.45 3.85 -0.46
CA VAL A 91 9.35 4.90 0.58
C VAL A 91 8.74 4.33 1.85
N SER A 92 7.63 3.59 1.77
CA SER A 92 7.00 2.94 2.93
C SER A 92 7.96 2.00 3.67
N VAL A 93 8.71 1.18 2.94
CA VAL A 93 9.71 0.26 3.52
C VAL A 93 10.85 1.03 4.19
N VAL A 94 11.46 2.00 3.48
CA VAL A 94 12.61 2.74 4.00
C VAL A 94 12.24 3.65 5.17
N ARG A 95 11.01 4.18 5.18
CA ARG A 95 10.54 5.14 6.20
C ARG A 95 9.75 4.49 7.32
N GLY A 96 9.31 3.25 7.16
CA GLY A 96 8.48 2.55 8.14
C GLY A 96 7.06 3.09 8.26
N CYS A 97 6.58 3.90 7.31
CA CYS A 97 5.21 4.40 7.30
C CYS A 97 4.26 3.41 6.62
N GLY A 98 3.00 3.34 7.06
CA GLY A 98 1.96 2.65 6.32
C GLY A 98 1.53 3.43 5.08
N LEU A 99 0.75 2.79 4.23
CA LEU A 99 0.26 3.37 2.99
C LEU A 99 -1.13 2.83 2.66
N LEU A 100 -2.04 3.73 2.31
CA LEU A 100 -3.28 3.43 1.63
C LEU A 100 -3.21 4.02 0.22
N ARG A 101 -3.22 3.16 -0.79
CA ARG A 101 -3.29 3.56 -2.20
C ARG A 101 -4.70 3.33 -2.71
N LEU A 102 -5.24 4.34 -3.37
CA LEU A 102 -6.49 4.28 -4.07
C LEU A 102 -6.24 4.55 -5.56
N GLY A 103 -6.95 3.83 -6.40
CA GLY A 103 -6.89 4.03 -7.83
C GLY A 103 -7.92 3.17 -8.53
N PHE A 104 -7.67 2.90 -9.81
CA PHE A 104 -8.53 2.05 -10.61
C PHE A 104 -7.71 0.95 -11.29
N MET A 105 -8.37 -0.17 -11.50
CA MET A 105 -7.89 -1.24 -12.35
C MET A 105 -8.79 -1.32 -13.57
N SER A 106 -8.21 -1.40 -14.77
CA SER A 106 -8.97 -1.57 -16.01
C SER A 106 -8.55 -2.84 -16.73
N PHE A 107 -9.53 -3.62 -17.19
CA PHE A 107 -9.33 -4.84 -17.99
C PHE A 107 -9.64 -4.61 -19.48
N GLU A 108 -10.40 -3.57 -19.79
CA GLU A 108 -10.77 -3.12 -21.14
C GLU A 108 -10.97 -1.59 -21.08
N GLU A 109 -10.90 -0.88 -22.21
CA GLU A 109 -10.92 0.61 -22.28
C GLU A 109 -12.07 1.29 -21.50
N ASN A 110 -13.17 0.59 -21.21
CA ASN A 110 -14.35 1.16 -20.55
C ASN A 110 -14.72 0.53 -19.19
N GLN A 111 -13.94 -0.40 -18.66
CA GLN A 111 -14.23 -0.99 -17.35
C GLN A 111 -13.17 -0.58 -16.34
N HIS A 112 -13.49 0.40 -15.50
CA HIS A 112 -12.65 0.82 -14.37
C HIS A 112 -13.25 0.29 -13.07
N GLN A 113 -12.54 -0.62 -12.40
CA GLN A 113 -12.90 -1.11 -11.07
C GLN A 113 -12.07 -0.36 -10.03
N PRO A 114 -12.68 0.18 -8.96
CA PRO A 114 -11.95 0.76 -7.86
C PRO A 114 -10.98 -0.25 -7.25
N LEU A 115 -9.75 0.19 -7.01
CA LEU A 115 -8.69 -0.58 -6.40
C LEU A 115 -8.27 0.11 -5.11
N GLU A 116 -8.34 -0.62 -4.00
CA GLU A 116 -7.79 -0.17 -2.72
C GLU A 116 -6.65 -1.11 -2.30
N VAL A 117 -5.52 -0.54 -1.92
CA VAL A 117 -4.39 -1.29 -1.36
C VAL A 117 -3.98 -0.66 -0.05
N LEU A 118 -4.11 -1.41 1.04
CA LEU A 118 -3.53 -1.03 2.33
C LEU A 118 -2.25 -1.84 2.53
N ALA A 119 -1.12 -1.15 2.57
CA ALA A 119 0.19 -1.74 2.74
C ALA A 119 0.83 -1.23 4.04
N LEU A 120 1.17 -2.15 4.94
CA LEU A 120 1.62 -1.83 6.28
C LEU A 120 2.99 -2.48 6.56
N PRO A 121 3.95 -1.72 7.13
CA PRO A 121 5.30 -2.20 7.36
C PRO A 121 5.39 -3.03 8.64
N PHE A 122 6.29 -4.01 8.62
CA PHE A 122 6.68 -4.83 9.76
C PHE A 122 8.20 -4.95 9.80
N ALA A 123 8.81 -4.75 10.96
CA ALA A 123 10.25 -4.88 11.14
C ALA A 123 10.69 -6.36 11.11
N ASP A 124 11.64 -6.71 10.25
CA ASP A 124 12.28 -8.02 10.17
C ASP A 124 13.81 -7.88 10.12
N ALA A 125 14.47 -8.34 11.18
CA ALA A 125 15.92 -8.31 11.29
C ALA A 125 16.67 -9.19 10.26
N ARG A 126 15.96 -10.06 9.52
CA ARG A 126 16.56 -10.96 8.53
C ARG A 126 16.63 -10.36 7.13
N VAL A 127 16.04 -9.19 6.92
CA VAL A 127 15.93 -8.52 5.62
C VAL A 127 16.88 -7.33 5.59
N MET A 128 17.52 -7.06 4.45
CA MET A 128 18.48 -5.95 4.31
C MET A 128 17.87 -4.57 4.64
N GLY A 129 16.60 -4.34 4.28
CA GLY A 129 15.86 -3.12 4.64
C GLY A 129 15.28 -3.13 6.04
N GLY A 130 15.43 -4.21 6.80
CA GLY A 130 14.89 -4.34 8.16
C GLY A 130 13.35 -4.31 8.24
N ILE A 131 12.65 -4.12 7.13
CA ILE A 131 11.20 -3.94 7.04
C ILE A 131 10.67 -4.72 5.84
N VAL A 132 9.58 -5.44 6.07
CA VAL A 132 8.74 -6.05 5.03
C VAL A 132 7.41 -5.33 5.01
N MET A 133 6.81 -5.23 3.84
CA MET A 133 5.49 -4.64 3.68
C MET A 133 4.48 -5.74 3.45
N VAL A 134 3.42 -5.75 4.25
CA VAL A 134 2.29 -6.66 4.08
C VAL A 134 1.13 -5.85 3.58
N ALA A 135 0.56 -6.24 2.44
CA ALA A 135 -0.54 -5.53 1.82
C ALA A 135 -1.79 -6.40 1.75
N VAL A 136 -2.96 -5.79 1.90
CA VAL A 136 -4.26 -6.34 1.54
C VAL A 136 -4.78 -5.54 0.36
N VAL A 137 -5.14 -6.24 -0.71
CA VAL A 137 -5.73 -5.66 -1.91
C VAL A 137 -7.24 -5.91 -1.87
N GLN A 138 -8.03 -4.87 -2.04
CA GLN A 138 -9.47 -5.01 -2.26
C GLN A 138 -9.76 -4.72 -3.72
N PRO A 139 -10.00 -5.80 -4.49
CA PRO A 139 -11.03 -5.74 -5.52
C PRO A 139 -11.77 -7.08 -5.54
N PHE A 140 -12.76 -7.24 -4.64
CA PHE A 140 -13.38 -8.53 -4.34
C PHE A 140 -14.33 -9.07 -5.43
N ALA A 141 -14.29 -8.52 -6.64
CA ALA A 141 -15.19 -8.87 -7.75
C ALA A 141 -14.50 -9.64 -8.89
N PHE A 142 -13.30 -10.20 -8.67
CA PHE A 142 -12.55 -10.93 -9.72
C PHE A 142 -12.88 -12.40 -9.86
N GLU A 143 -13.85 -12.93 -9.10
CA GLU A 143 -14.29 -14.31 -9.29
C GLU A 143 -14.84 -14.43 -10.73
N ASN A 144 -14.08 -15.08 -11.63
CA ASN A 144 -14.34 -15.42 -13.05
C ASN A 144 -13.48 -14.77 -14.16
N ILE A 145 -12.35 -14.10 -13.89
CA ILE A 145 -11.43 -13.65 -14.97
C ILE A 145 -10.48 -14.78 -15.47
N ALA A 146 -10.62 -15.99 -14.92
CA ALA A 146 -9.69 -17.11 -15.01
C ALA A 146 -9.46 -17.78 -16.40
N ASN A 147 -9.76 -17.13 -17.53
CA ASN A 147 -9.63 -17.75 -18.86
C ASN A 147 -9.03 -16.87 -19.97
N GLN A 148 -8.45 -15.71 -19.65
CA GLN A 148 -7.78 -14.87 -20.64
C GLN A 148 -6.37 -14.49 -20.15
N ASP A 149 -5.42 -14.35 -21.08
CA ASP A 149 -4.06 -13.88 -20.80
C ASP A 149 -4.15 -12.37 -20.51
N THR A 150 -4.67 -12.02 -19.33
CA THR A 150 -5.09 -10.65 -18.98
C THR A 150 -3.95 -9.73 -18.57
N ARG A 151 -2.71 -10.22 -18.50
CA ARG A 151 -1.55 -9.41 -18.09
C ARG A 151 -1.37 -8.16 -18.96
N ASP A 152 -1.64 -8.30 -20.26
CA ASP A 152 -1.54 -7.20 -21.23
C ASP A 152 -2.78 -6.29 -21.28
N LEU A 153 -3.86 -6.70 -20.59
CA LEU A 153 -5.14 -6.01 -20.58
C LEU A 153 -5.40 -5.28 -19.25
N VAL A 154 -4.61 -5.55 -18.21
CA VAL A 154 -4.74 -4.91 -16.90
C VAL A 154 -3.88 -3.65 -16.83
N SER A 155 -4.52 -2.48 -16.91
CA SER A 155 -3.91 -1.22 -16.49
C SER A 155 -4.31 -0.88 -15.06
N MET A 156 -3.42 -0.24 -14.32
CA MET A 156 -3.63 0.12 -12.93
C MET A 156 -3.18 1.56 -12.72
N GLY A 157 -4.15 2.46 -12.59
CA GLY A 157 -3.91 3.86 -12.28
C GLY A 157 -3.65 4.07 -10.80
N VAL A 158 -2.90 5.12 -10.48
CA VAL A 158 -2.65 5.58 -9.11
C VAL A 158 -3.14 7.01 -9.01
N ASP A 159 -4.23 7.24 -8.28
CA ASP A 159 -4.81 8.58 -8.18
C ASP A 159 -4.45 9.22 -6.84
N ASP A 160 -4.69 8.49 -5.75
CA ASP A 160 -4.48 8.99 -4.39
C ASP A 160 -3.63 8.03 -3.56
N ILE A 161 -2.67 8.61 -2.85
CA ILE A 161 -1.77 7.93 -1.93
C ILE A 161 -1.85 8.63 -0.58
N TYR A 162 -2.22 7.86 0.44
CA TYR A 162 -2.26 8.33 1.81
C TYR A 162 -1.18 7.60 2.63
N LEU A 163 -0.18 8.33 3.08
CA LEU A 163 0.85 7.82 3.98
C LEU A 163 0.30 7.82 5.41
N ILE A 164 0.45 6.69 6.09
CA ILE A 164 0.06 6.49 7.50
C ILE A 164 1.34 6.65 8.34
N PRO A 165 1.51 7.75 9.09
CA PRO A 165 2.72 7.99 9.86
C PRO A 165 3.00 6.88 10.86
N SER A 166 4.27 6.44 10.97
CA SER A 166 4.70 5.44 11.96
C SER A 166 6.22 5.29 12.00
N PRO A 167 6.92 5.70 13.07
CA PRO A 167 6.56 6.77 14.00
C PRO A 167 6.64 8.17 13.36
N HIS A 168 7.28 8.28 12.19
CA HIS A 168 7.60 9.55 11.56
C HIS A 168 6.68 9.83 10.37
N VAL A 169 6.43 11.11 10.15
CA VAL A 169 5.83 11.67 8.95
C VAL A 169 6.89 11.67 7.85
N VAL A 170 6.48 11.28 6.65
CA VAL A 170 7.29 11.40 5.45
C VAL A 170 7.15 12.83 4.92
N THR A 171 8.28 13.48 4.65
CA THR A 171 8.31 14.83 4.08
C THR A 171 8.51 14.79 2.57
N PRO A 172 8.15 15.84 1.80
CA PRO A 172 8.35 15.87 0.35
C PRO A 172 9.81 15.64 -0.09
N LEU A 173 10.77 16.07 0.74
CA LEU A 173 12.21 15.91 0.46
C LEU A 173 12.68 14.45 0.58
N GLN A 174 11.89 13.60 1.24
CA GLN A 174 12.17 12.17 1.41
C GLN A 174 11.54 11.34 0.28
N LEU A 175 10.77 11.97 -0.60
CA LEU A 175 10.26 11.32 -1.80
C LEU A 175 11.34 11.32 -2.90
N PRO A 176 11.49 10.21 -3.64
CA PRO A 176 12.23 10.16 -4.90
C PRO A 176 11.83 11.27 -5.87
N ASP A 177 12.78 11.68 -6.73
CA ASP A 177 12.58 12.78 -7.67
C ASP A 177 11.41 12.56 -8.62
N ARG A 178 11.18 11.31 -9.07
CA ARG A 178 10.07 10.96 -9.95
C ARG A 178 8.72 11.13 -9.23
N LEU A 179 8.57 10.61 -8.02
CA LEU A 179 7.37 10.83 -7.21
C LEU A 179 7.12 12.31 -6.90
N ARG A 180 8.16 13.06 -6.55
CA ARG A 180 8.03 14.50 -6.28
C ARG A 180 7.61 15.26 -7.54
N SER A 181 8.16 14.89 -8.70
CA SER A 181 7.78 15.46 -10.00
C SER A 181 6.32 15.15 -10.34
N ALA A 182 5.88 13.91 -10.18
CA ALA A 182 4.50 13.47 -10.43
C ALA A 182 3.50 14.17 -9.49
N MET A 183 3.85 14.31 -8.20
CA MET A 183 3.07 15.05 -7.22
C MET A 183 2.95 16.54 -7.57
N THR A 184 4.05 17.17 -8.01
CA THR A 184 4.06 18.59 -8.42
C THR A 184 3.27 18.83 -9.70
N ALA A 185 3.29 17.88 -10.64
CA ALA A 185 2.52 17.93 -11.87
C ALA A 185 1.01 17.67 -11.65
N GLY A 186 0.61 17.21 -10.46
CA GLY A 186 -0.77 16.85 -10.15
C GLY A 186 -1.21 15.52 -10.79
N THR A 187 -0.26 14.69 -11.23
CA THR A 187 -0.54 13.34 -11.78
C THR A 187 -0.92 12.35 -10.68
N ILE A 188 -0.35 12.52 -9.49
CA ILE A 188 -0.69 11.76 -8.29
C ILE A 188 -0.87 12.71 -7.11
N ASN A 189 -1.75 12.36 -6.18
CA ASN A 189 -1.93 13.10 -4.94
C ASN A 189 -1.34 12.29 -3.77
N ILE A 190 -0.32 12.83 -3.10
CA ILE A 190 0.28 12.19 -1.92
C ILE A 190 0.00 13.05 -0.69
N ARG A 191 -0.67 12.46 0.30
CA ARG A 191 -1.07 13.12 1.55
C ARG A 191 -0.68 12.28 2.75
N ALA A 192 -0.59 12.89 3.92
CA ALA A 192 -0.45 12.17 5.18
C ALA A 192 -1.81 12.07 5.88
N ILE A 193 -2.13 10.89 6.39
CA ILE A 193 -3.29 10.70 7.27
C ILE A 193 -2.95 11.30 8.63
N ASP A 194 -3.80 12.21 9.11
CA ASP A 194 -3.67 12.78 10.45
C ASP A 194 -4.29 11.84 11.51
N SER A 195 -4.23 12.23 12.78
CA SER A 195 -4.76 11.40 13.88
C SER A 195 -6.27 11.18 13.78
N GLU A 196 -7.00 12.17 13.26
CA GLU A 196 -8.45 12.11 13.08
C GLU A 196 -8.80 11.12 11.97
N GLY A 197 -8.17 11.25 10.81
CA GLY A 197 -8.35 10.35 9.69
C GLY A 197 -7.94 8.92 10.03
N LEU A 198 -6.88 8.72 10.81
CA LEU A 198 -6.50 7.38 11.25
C LEU A 198 -7.55 6.77 12.20
N SER A 199 -8.19 7.59 13.04
CA SER A 199 -9.30 7.16 13.89
C SER A 199 -10.55 6.83 13.07
N GLU A 200 -10.91 7.68 12.10
CA GLU A 200 -12.03 7.42 11.19
C GLU A 200 -11.83 6.15 10.37
N LEU A 201 -10.64 5.97 9.79
CA LEU A 201 -10.27 4.74 9.07
C LEU A 201 -10.43 3.49 9.93
N SER A 202 -10.10 3.58 11.23
CA SER A 202 -10.21 2.44 12.16
C SER A 202 -11.64 2.09 12.57
N GLN A 203 -12.55 3.06 12.48
CA GLN A 203 -13.95 2.93 12.90
C GLN A 203 -14.92 2.77 11.72
N ALA A 204 -14.45 3.01 10.49
CA ALA A 204 -15.27 2.93 9.29
C ALA A 204 -15.76 1.49 9.04
N ASN A 205 -17.07 1.33 8.84
CA ASN A 205 -17.65 0.08 8.33
C ASN A 205 -17.61 0.02 6.79
N THR A 206 -17.74 1.18 6.12
CA THR A 206 -17.55 1.37 4.68
C THR A 206 -17.19 2.83 4.43
N ILE A 207 -15.98 3.12 3.94
CA ILE A 207 -15.69 4.48 3.44
C ILE A 207 -16.27 4.57 2.04
N SER A 208 -17.32 5.37 1.91
CA SER A 208 -18.21 5.33 0.74
C SER A 208 -17.75 6.23 -0.41
N ARG A 209 -16.79 7.14 -0.19
CA ARG A 209 -16.22 7.99 -1.25
C ARG A 209 -14.75 8.33 -1.00
N LEU A 210 -13.96 8.23 -2.07
CA LEU A 210 -12.63 8.82 -2.17
C LEU A 210 -12.73 10.34 -1.97
N GLY A 211 -11.77 10.94 -1.25
CA GLY A 211 -11.66 12.38 -1.02
C GLY A 211 -12.13 12.89 0.35
N GLU A 212 -12.77 12.04 1.15
CA GLU A 212 -13.26 12.40 2.49
C GLU A 212 -12.34 11.96 3.63
N ILE A 213 -11.25 11.23 3.34
CA ILE A 213 -10.31 10.78 4.37
C ILE A 213 -9.58 12.02 4.93
N PRO A 214 -9.78 12.37 6.23
CA PRO A 214 -9.06 13.47 6.85
C PRO A 214 -7.57 13.26 6.70
N SER A 215 -6.94 14.23 6.05
CA SER A 215 -5.55 14.14 5.62
C SER A 215 -5.03 15.53 5.32
N VAL A 216 -3.74 15.69 5.46
CA VAL A 216 -3.03 16.96 5.28
C VAL A 216 -1.93 16.79 4.22
N SER A 217 -1.44 17.90 3.68
CA SER A 217 -0.26 17.83 2.80
C SER A 217 0.96 17.32 3.58
N LEU A 218 1.95 16.77 2.88
CA LEU A 218 3.17 16.28 3.54
C LEU A 218 3.94 17.41 4.24
N GLU A 219 3.89 18.64 3.71
CA GLU A 219 4.45 19.83 4.35
C GLU A 219 3.74 20.17 5.66
N GLN A 220 2.41 20.12 5.65
CA GLN A 220 1.58 20.40 6.83
C GLN A 220 1.82 19.35 7.93
N ALA A 221 1.85 18.06 7.56
CA ALA A 221 2.14 16.99 8.50
C ALA A 221 3.56 17.12 9.10
N ALA A 222 4.55 17.48 8.28
CA ALA A 222 5.91 17.70 8.75
C ALA A 222 6.00 18.86 9.75
N ALA A 223 5.26 19.95 9.49
CA ALA A 223 5.19 21.09 10.40
C ALA A 223 4.53 20.72 11.74
N GLN A 224 3.45 19.94 11.71
CA GLN A 224 2.73 19.48 12.91
C GLN A 224 3.56 18.51 13.77
N GLN A 225 4.43 17.70 13.16
CA GLN A 225 5.28 16.77 13.91
C GLN A 225 6.50 17.44 14.57
N LEU A 226 6.91 18.62 14.08
CA LEU A 226 7.96 19.43 14.69
C LEU A 226 7.52 20.09 16.02
N ASP A 227 6.24 20.03 16.36
CA ASP A 227 5.65 20.64 17.57
C ASP A 227 5.50 19.68 18.77
N VAL A 228 6.04 18.45 18.70
CA VAL A 228 6.08 17.54 19.85
C VAL A 228 7.43 17.72 20.58
N PRO A 229 7.46 18.28 21.81
CA PRO A 229 8.69 18.38 22.58
C PRO A 229 9.21 16.97 22.90
N ASN A 230 10.53 16.76 22.72
CA ASN A 230 11.24 15.57 23.21
C ASN A 230 11.05 15.35 24.71
#